data_AF-A0A534P2R4-F1
#
_entry.id   AF-A0A534P2R4-F1
#
_cell.length_a   1.000
_cell.length_b   1.000
_cell.length_c   1.000
_cell.angle_alpha   90.00
_cell.angle_beta   90.00
_cell.angle_gamma   90.00
#
_symmetry.space_group_name_H-M   'P 1'
#
loop_
_entity.id
_entity.type
_entity.pdbx_description
1 polymer ?
#
loop_
_entity_poly.entity_id
_entity_poly.type
_entity_poly.pdbx_seq_one_letter_code
_entity_poly.pdbx_strand_id
1 'polypeptide(L)'
;MRTFSRLFQFVSRTGVLAVVPRPDKTGSSTGWSNIGTVIVQSALGHQPPVPVAFLAGMTSAFAQGKPHAFNSRMAEYRQWLAANAPAPELRKARVEALSNLLLPLVKAAVLYAVALALLGVAWRTRSAMVSRSALLMVLLASALHATGLLFATMLVGKPSWIAVSGWAIGLAALVVGRFWRRFNGTWASAAIGLTALVAAYVVVPGGAASLFRNVLETSFLVAIAATVIVLYVGRGSRTAKQPAMAPQPTLESPVA
;
A
#
# COMPACT_ATOMS: atom_id res chain seq x y z
N MET A 1 45.42 -4.75 -3.03
CA MET A 1 44.96 -4.27 -1.70
C MET A 1 44.44 -2.83 -1.73
N ARG A 2 45.24 -1.80 -2.09
CA ARG A 2 44.83 -0.37 -2.00
C ARG A 2 43.66 0.06 -2.92
N THR A 3 43.48 -0.58 -4.08
CA THR A 3 42.38 -0.26 -5.01
C THR A 3 41.04 -0.88 -4.56
N PHE A 4 41.10 -2.09 -3.99
CA PHE A 4 39.93 -2.82 -3.47
C PHE A 4 39.33 -2.13 -2.24
N SER A 5 40.17 -1.62 -1.32
CA SER A 5 39.70 -0.88 -0.15
C SER A 5 38.99 0.43 -0.51
N ARG A 6 39.39 1.12 -1.58
CA ARG A 6 38.74 2.37 -2.03
C ARG A 6 37.32 2.14 -2.55
N LEU A 7 37.08 1.05 -3.29
CA LEU A 7 35.75 0.69 -3.80
C LEU A 7 34.79 0.38 -2.63
N PHE A 8 35.25 -0.37 -1.63
CA PHE A 8 34.47 -0.69 -0.44
C PHE A 8 34.29 0.49 0.52
N GLN A 9 35.26 1.40 0.61
CA GLN A 9 35.10 2.66 1.33
C GLN A 9 34.08 3.57 0.67
N PHE A 10 34.01 3.58 -0.66
CA PHE A 10 32.96 4.28 -1.40
C PHE A 10 31.59 3.68 -1.11
N VAL A 11 31.41 2.35 -1.25
CA VAL A 11 30.17 1.62 -0.90
C VAL A 11 29.80 1.75 0.58
N SER A 12 30.78 1.85 1.47
CA SER A 12 30.60 2.12 2.90
C SER A 12 30.10 3.55 3.17
N ARG A 13 30.46 4.52 2.34
CA ARG A 13 30.04 5.93 2.47
C ARG A 13 28.72 6.21 1.75
N THR A 14 28.42 5.44 0.70
CA THR A 14 27.19 5.54 -0.10
C THR A 14 26.15 4.47 0.26
N GLY A 15 26.47 3.54 1.16
CA GLY A 15 25.60 2.45 1.58
C GLY A 15 24.34 2.98 2.26
N VAL A 16 23.24 3.00 1.48
CA VAL A 16 21.92 3.51 1.89
C VAL A 16 21.25 2.64 2.96
N LEU A 17 21.72 1.40 3.17
CA LEU A 17 21.10 0.43 4.06
C LEU A 17 22.10 -0.09 5.09
N ALA A 18 21.88 0.27 6.36
CA ALA A 18 22.56 -0.31 7.49
C ALA A 18 21.84 -1.62 7.87
N VAL A 19 22.37 -2.76 7.42
CA VAL A 19 21.70 -4.08 7.51
C VAL A 19 22.25 -4.95 8.64
N VAL A 20 23.41 -4.60 9.22
CA VAL A 20 24.07 -5.42 10.24
C VAL A 20 23.70 -4.89 11.64
N PRO A 21 22.96 -5.68 12.46
CA PRO A 21 22.66 -5.32 13.83
C PRO A 21 23.95 -5.22 14.65
N ARG A 22 23.94 -4.33 15.64
CA ARG A 22 25.02 -4.27 16.63
C ARG A 22 25.07 -5.55 17.48
N PRO A 23 26.27 -6.02 17.85
CA PRO A 23 26.41 -7.14 18.79
C PRO A 23 26.16 -6.75 20.26
N ASP A 24 26.22 -5.46 20.62
CA ASP A 24 26.04 -4.96 21.99
C ASP A 24 24.58 -4.58 22.30
N LYS A 25 24.08 -5.05 23.46
CA LYS A 25 22.66 -4.91 23.89
C LYS A 25 22.33 -3.56 24.55
N THR A 26 23.30 -2.66 24.71
CA THR A 26 23.23 -1.55 25.69
C THR A 26 23.20 -0.14 25.10
N GLY A 27 22.96 0.03 23.79
CA GLY A 27 22.95 1.34 23.11
C GLY A 27 21.65 1.68 22.38
N SER A 28 21.47 2.96 22.04
CA SER A 28 20.36 3.43 21.20
C SER A 28 20.41 2.80 19.79
N SER A 29 19.23 2.63 19.17
CA SER A 29 19.01 1.94 17.89
C SER A 29 19.71 2.55 16.66
N THR A 30 20.44 3.66 16.82
CA THR A 30 21.05 4.47 15.76
C THR A 30 22.42 3.97 15.26
N GLY A 31 22.84 2.76 15.63
CA GLY A 31 24.22 2.29 15.45
C GLY A 31 24.45 1.12 14.47
N TRP A 32 23.50 0.82 13.57
CA TRP A 32 23.62 -0.30 12.63
C TRP A 32 24.80 -0.10 11.67
N SER A 33 25.51 -1.19 11.35
CA SER A 33 26.65 -1.16 10.43
C SER A 33 26.21 -1.54 9.02
N ASN A 34 26.84 -0.95 8.01
CA ASN A 34 26.65 -1.41 6.64
C ASN A 34 27.58 -2.60 6.34
N ILE A 35 27.25 -3.39 5.32
CA ILE A 35 28.04 -4.57 4.96
C ILE A 35 29.46 -4.18 4.52
N GLY A 36 29.63 -3.01 3.89
CA GLY A 36 30.94 -2.49 3.50
C GLY A 36 31.87 -2.20 4.68
N THR A 37 31.36 -1.61 5.75
CA THR A 37 32.13 -1.35 6.97
C THR A 37 32.56 -2.65 7.63
N VAL A 38 31.69 -3.66 7.64
CA VAL A 38 32.04 -4.99 8.17
C VAL A 38 33.14 -5.65 7.33
N ILE A 39 33.04 -5.61 6.00
CA ILE A 39 34.07 -6.18 5.11
C ILE A 39 35.42 -5.51 5.32
N VAL A 40 35.44 -4.18 5.46
CA VAL A 40 36.67 -3.42 5.75
C VAL A 40 37.24 -3.81 7.11
N GLN A 41 36.41 -3.91 8.16
CA GLN A 41 36.84 -4.34 9.49
C GLN A 41 37.39 -5.77 9.47
N SER A 42 36.77 -6.67 8.71
CA SER A 42 37.24 -8.04 8.56
C SER A 42 38.54 -8.16 7.77
N ALA A 43 38.76 -7.31 6.77
CA ALA A 43 40.04 -7.21 6.08
C ALA A 43 41.17 -6.69 6.99
N LEU A 44 40.83 -5.98 8.07
CA LEU A 44 41.76 -5.52 9.12
C LEU A 44 41.96 -6.57 10.24
N GLY A 45 41.48 -7.80 10.07
CA GLY A 45 41.67 -8.91 11.01
C GLY A 45 40.57 -9.08 12.06
N HIS A 46 39.50 -8.28 12.03
CA HIS A 46 38.37 -8.46 12.95
C HIS A 46 37.45 -9.59 12.47
N GLN A 47 36.99 -10.46 13.37
CA GLN A 47 36.00 -11.45 12.96
C GLN A 47 34.68 -10.76 12.54
N PRO A 48 34.07 -11.19 11.42
CA PRO A 48 32.80 -10.63 11.00
C PRO A 48 31.72 -10.93 12.06
N PRO A 49 30.82 -9.98 12.36
CA PRO A 49 29.69 -10.22 13.25
C PRO A 49 28.87 -11.43 12.83
N VAL A 50 28.37 -12.17 13.81
CA VAL A 50 27.60 -13.42 13.59
C VAL A 50 26.47 -13.30 12.55
N PRO A 51 25.65 -12.23 12.50
CA PRO A 51 24.64 -12.05 11.45
C PRO A 51 25.18 -12.06 10.03
N VAL A 52 26.41 -11.55 9.83
CA VAL A 52 27.06 -11.47 8.51
C VAL A 52 27.52 -12.83 8.05
N ALA A 53 27.98 -13.68 8.97
CA ALA A 53 28.31 -15.07 8.67
C ALA A 53 27.05 -15.85 8.22
N PHE A 54 25.92 -15.66 8.89
CA PHE A 54 24.64 -16.25 8.47
C PHE A 54 24.20 -15.75 7.09
N LEU A 55 24.28 -14.44 6.84
CA LEU A 55 23.96 -13.86 5.53
C LEU A 55 24.85 -14.43 4.42
N ALA A 56 26.16 -14.48 4.63
CA ALA A 56 27.11 -15.04 3.67
C ALA A 56 26.85 -16.53 3.39
N GLY A 57 26.49 -17.31 4.42
CA GLY A 57 26.11 -18.71 4.27
C GLY A 57 24.85 -18.88 3.43
N MET A 58 23.82 -18.07 3.68
CA MET A 58 22.58 -18.08 2.90
C MET A 58 22.81 -17.66 1.44
N THR A 59 23.53 -16.56 1.19
CA THR A 59 23.78 -16.09 -0.19
C THR A 59 24.65 -17.07 -0.97
N SER A 60 25.64 -17.70 -0.34
CA SER A 60 26.46 -18.75 -0.96
C SER A 60 25.64 -19.98 -1.33
N ALA A 61 24.76 -20.44 -0.44
CA ALA A 61 23.87 -21.56 -0.72
C ALA A 61 22.88 -21.25 -1.86
N PHE A 62 22.36 -20.02 -1.89
CA PHE A 62 21.49 -19.54 -2.97
C PHE A 62 22.22 -19.51 -4.32
N ALA A 63 23.42 -18.93 -4.38
CA ALA A 63 24.22 -18.86 -5.61
C ALA A 63 24.61 -20.24 -6.16
N GLN A 64 24.77 -21.23 -5.28
CA GLN A 64 25.09 -22.61 -5.64
C GLN A 64 23.84 -23.47 -5.92
N GLY A 65 22.63 -22.92 -5.87
CA GLY A 65 21.40 -23.67 -6.10
C GLY A 65 21.13 -24.76 -5.05
N LYS A 66 21.54 -24.55 -3.79
CA LYS A 66 21.40 -25.52 -2.68
C LYS A 66 20.28 -25.11 -1.71
N PRO A 67 18.99 -25.38 -2.03
CA PRO A 67 17.87 -24.93 -1.22
C PRO A 67 17.84 -25.51 0.19
N HIS A 68 18.26 -26.77 0.37
CA HIS A 68 18.32 -27.39 1.71
C HIS A 68 19.34 -26.68 2.62
N ALA A 69 20.52 -26.36 2.08
CA ALA A 69 21.56 -25.64 2.82
C ALA A 69 21.10 -24.22 3.16
N PHE A 70 20.42 -23.53 2.24
CA PHE A 70 19.81 -22.23 2.50
C PHE A 70 18.80 -22.29 3.66
N ASN A 71 17.87 -23.24 3.61
CA ASN A 71 16.83 -23.39 4.63
C ASN A 71 17.40 -23.72 6.02
N SER A 72 18.43 -24.58 6.09
CA SER A 72 19.14 -24.87 7.35
C SER A 72 19.76 -23.60 7.93
N ARG A 73 20.52 -22.85 7.12
CA ARG A 73 21.16 -21.60 7.56
C ARG A 73 20.15 -20.54 7.99
N MET A 74 19.02 -20.45 7.30
CA MET A 74 17.92 -19.57 7.68
C MET A 74 17.30 -19.97 9.02
N ALA A 75 17.11 -21.28 9.26
CA ALA A 75 16.58 -21.79 10.53
C ALA A 75 17.53 -21.50 11.71
N GLU A 76 18.83 -21.75 11.53
CA GLU A 76 19.86 -21.42 12.51
C GLU A 76 19.90 -19.90 12.81
N TYR A 77 19.81 -19.08 11.77
CA TYR A 77 19.78 -17.62 11.93
C TYR A 77 18.55 -17.15 12.71
N ARG A 78 17.38 -17.74 12.46
CA ARG A 78 16.16 -17.44 13.22
C ARG A 78 16.29 -17.81 14.69
N GLN A 79 16.92 -18.95 15.01
CA GLN A 79 17.20 -19.34 16.40
C GLN A 79 18.18 -18.37 17.06
N TRP A 80 19.25 -17.99 16.35
CA TRP A 80 20.21 -17.01 16.84
C TRP A 80 19.56 -15.65 17.13
N LEU A 81 18.71 -15.16 16.22
CA LEU A 81 17.95 -13.92 16.41
C LEU A 81 17.05 -13.98 17.64
N ALA A 82 16.35 -15.10 17.86
CA ALA A 82 15.49 -15.26 19.03
C ALA A 82 16.27 -15.18 20.36
N ALA A 83 17.52 -15.63 20.37
CA ALA A 83 18.37 -15.60 21.56
C ALA A 83 19.16 -14.28 21.74
N ASN A 84 19.47 -13.56 20.66
CA ASN A 84 20.45 -12.48 20.69
C ASN A 84 19.94 -11.10 20.24
N ALA A 85 18.84 -11.03 19.47
CA ALA A 85 18.34 -9.75 18.97
C ALA A 85 17.36 -9.08 19.95
N PRO A 86 17.33 -7.74 19.99
CA PRO A 86 16.36 -7.02 20.80
C PRO A 86 14.93 -7.32 20.32
N ALA A 87 14.09 -7.83 21.24
CA ALA A 87 12.70 -8.18 20.97
C ALA A 87 11.85 -7.05 20.31
N PRO A 88 12.06 -5.76 20.63
CA PRO A 88 11.37 -4.66 19.95
C PRO A 88 11.64 -4.58 18.43
N GLU A 89 12.90 -4.78 17.99
CA GLU A 89 13.28 -4.69 16.58
C GLU A 89 12.74 -5.88 15.77
N LEU A 90 12.77 -7.08 16.36
CA LEU A 90 12.15 -8.28 15.77
C LEU A 90 10.63 -8.10 15.58
N ARG A 91 9.96 -7.48 16.55
CA ARG A 91 8.52 -7.17 16.44
C ARG A 91 8.28 -6.13 15.34
N LYS A 92 9.10 -5.09 15.26
CA LYS A 92 9.01 -4.05 14.24
C LYS A 92 9.16 -4.63 12.83
N ALA A 93 10.14 -5.51 12.61
CA ALA A 93 10.35 -6.18 11.33
C ALA A 93 9.14 -7.03 10.90
N ARG A 94 8.46 -7.71 11.84
CA ARG A 94 7.22 -8.46 11.53
C ARG A 94 6.08 -7.54 11.13
N VAL A 95 5.90 -6.42 11.84
CA VAL A 95 4.89 -5.41 11.50
C VAL A 95 5.17 -4.82 10.13
N GLU A 96 6.42 -4.56 9.79
CA GLU A 96 6.83 -4.01 8.50
C GLU A 96 6.56 -5.00 7.36
N ALA A 97 6.88 -6.28 7.55
CA ALA A 97 6.55 -7.33 6.59
C ALA A 97 5.04 -7.42 6.34
N LEU A 98 4.23 -7.35 7.41
CA LEU A 98 2.77 -7.36 7.30
C LEU A 98 2.24 -6.09 6.61
N SER A 99 2.78 -4.91 6.93
CA SER A 99 2.35 -3.66 6.29
C SER A 99 2.71 -3.62 4.81
N ASN A 100 3.86 -4.17 4.42
CA ASN A 100 4.31 -4.26 3.04
C ASN A 100 3.52 -5.29 2.22
N LEU A 101 3.04 -6.36 2.86
CA LEU A 101 2.13 -7.32 2.21
C LEU A 101 0.73 -6.72 2.02
N LEU A 102 0.22 -6.04 3.06
CA LEU A 102 -1.14 -5.52 3.04
C LEU A 102 -1.28 -4.21 2.28
N LEU A 103 -0.25 -3.35 2.25
CA LEU A 103 -0.26 -2.02 1.63
C LEU A 103 -1.56 -1.23 1.93
N PRO A 104 -1.98 -1.12 3.20
CA PRO A 104 -3.34 -0.69 3.53
C PRO A 104 -3.65 0.75 3.09
N LEU A 105 -2.71 1.70 3.22
CA LEU A 105 -2.93 3.08 2.78
C LEU A 105 -3.09 3.20 1.26
N VAL A 106 -2.32 2.41 0.50
CA VAL A 106 -2.44 2.35 -0.96
C VAL A 106 -3.80 1.78 -1.35
N LYS A 107 -4.20 0.65 -0.75
CA LYS A 107 -5.51 0.05 -1.01
C LYS A 107 -6.66 0.96 -0.59
N ALA A 108 -6.53 1.69 0.52
CA ALA A 108 -7.51 2.68 0.96
C ALA A 108 -7.67 3.80 -0.07
N ALA A 109 -6.58 4.35 -0.60
CA ALA A 109 -6.63 5.39 -1.64
C ALA A 109 -7.34 4.87 -2.91
N VAL A 110 -7.01 3.65 -3.35
CA VAL A 110 -7.69 3.02 -4.50
C VAL A 110 -9.19 2.85 -4.24
N LEU A 111 -9.58 2.35 -3.07
CA LEU A 111 -11.00 2.15 -2.73
C LEU A 111 -11.77 3.47 -2.63
N TYR A 112 -11.17 4.53 -2.08
CA TYR A 112 -11.79 5.86 -2.10
C TYR A 112 -12.00 6.38 -3.52
N ALA A 113 -11.01 6.19 -4.42
CA ALA A 113 -11.14 6.56 -5.83
C ALA A 113 -12.25 5.75 -6.54
N VAL A 114 -12.30 4.44 -6.32
CA VAL A 114 -13.37 3.57 -6.84
C VAL A 114 -14.74 4.00 -6.30
N ALA A 115 -14.84 4.35 -5.01
CA ALA A 115 -16.07 4.84 -4.43
C ALA A 115 -16.54 6.14 -5.09
N LEU A 116 -15.65 7.10 -5.35
CA LEU A 116 -15.98 8.34 -6.08
C LEU A 116 -16.48 8.06 -7.50
N ALA A 117 -15.84 7.13 -8.21
CA ALA A 117 -16.30 6.71 -9.54
C ALA A 117 -17.71 6.09 -9.49
N LEU A 118 -17.96 5.18 -8.55
CA LEU A 118 -19.28 4.58 -8.33
C LEU A 118 -20.33 5.63 -7.95
N LEU A 119 -19.97 6.61 -7.12
CA LEU A 119 -20.86 7.71 -6.76
C LEU A 119 -21.20 8.58 -7.97
N GLY A 120 -20.26 8.82 -8.88
CA GLY A 120 -20.52 9.50 -10.16
C GLY A 120 -21.52 8.71 -11.03
N VAL A 121 -21.34 7.40 -11.13
CA VAL A 121 -22.28 6.51 -11.83
C VAL A 121 -23.65 6.52 -11.14
N ALA A 122 -23.70 6.46 -9.81
CA ALA A 122 -24.94 6.49 -9.03
C ALA A 122 -25.69 7.82 -9.17
N TRP A 123 -24.96 8.94 -9.23
CA TRP A 123 -25.56 10.26 -9.46
C TRP A 123 -26.26 10.32 -10.81
N ARG A 124 -25.65 9.78 -11.87
CA ARG A 124 -26.24 9.76 -13.21
C ARG A 124 -27.38 8.75 -13.35
N THR A 125 -27.20 7.55 -12.80
CA THR A 125 -28.16 6.43 -12.95
C THR A 125 -29.31 6.47 -11.94
N ARG A 126 -29.19 7.28 -10.88
CA ARG A 126 -30.08 7.28 -9.71
C ARG A 126 -30.23 5.89 -9.05
N SER A 127 -29.29 4.97 -9.29
CA SER A 127 -29.37 3.60 -8.81
C SER A 127 -29.02 3.50 -7.33
N ALA A 128 -29.97 2.99 -6.52
CA ALA A 128 -29.76 2.74 -5.10
C ALA A 128 -28.69 1.65 -4.84
N MET A 129 -28.59 0.65 -5.73
CA MET A 129 -27.61 -0.45 -5.59
C MET A 129 -26.17 0.04 -5.77
N VAL A 130 -25.95 0.94 -6.74
CA VAL A 130 -24.62 1.55 -6.97
C VAL A 130 -24.25 2.46 -5.80
N SER A 131 -25.19 3.26 -5.28
CA SER A 131 -24.97 4.09 -4.09
C SER A 131 -24.59 3.26 -2.85
N ARG A 132 -25.27 2.13 -2.61
CA ARG A 132 -24.95 1.22 -1.50
C ARG A 132 -23.57 0.59 -1.66
N SER A 133 -23.22 0.19 -2.89
CA SER A 133 -21.90 -0.37 -3.20
C SER A 133 -20.81 0.66 -2.96
N ALA A 134 -21.01 1.91 -3.37
CA ALA A 134 -20.06 2.98 -3.12
C ALA A 134 -19.88 3.25 -1.61
N LEU A 135 -20.97 3.25 -0.83
CA LEU A 135 -20.89 3.37 0.62
C LEU A 135 -20.06 2.24 1.25
N LEU A 136 -20.27 0.99 0.83
CA LEU A 136 -19.46 -0.14 1.31
C LEU A 136 -17.98 0.02 0.96
N MET A 137 -17.67 0.53 -0.24
CA MET A 137 -16.28 0.85 -0.62
C MET A 137 -15.67 1.93 0.27
N VAL A 138 -16.43 2.99 0.62
CA VAL A 138 -15.96 4.03 1.56
C VAL A 138 -15.70 3.47 2.96
N LEU A 139 -16.58 2.60 3.47
CA LEU A 139 -16.40 1.97 4.76
C LEU A 139 -15.15 1.07 4.79
N LEU A 140 -14.97 0.26 3.75
CA LEU A 140 -13.78 -0.58 3.61
C LEU A 140 -12.50 0.26 3.46
N ALA A 141 -12.55 1.33 2.66
CA ALA A 141 -11.45 2.29 2.52
C ALA A 141 -11.08 2.93 3.87
N SER A 142 -12.08 3.35 4.65
CA SER A 142 -11.87 3.95 5.97
C SER A 142 -11.25 2.95 6.97
N ALA A 143 -11.66 1.69 6.94
CA ALA A 143 -11.06 0.64 7.76
C ALA A 143 -9.59 0.38 7.40
N LEU A 144 -9.26 0.33 6.11
CA LEU A 144 -7.87 0.21 5.65
C LEU A 144 -7.05 1.47 5.94
N HIS A 145 -7.65 2.65 5.86
CA HIS A 145 -7.01 3.91 6.24
C HIS A 145 -6.60 3.85 7.73
N ALA A 146 -7.53 3.49 8.62
CA ALA A 146 -7.24 3.32 10.04
C ALA A 146 -6.15 2.25 10.29
N THR A 147 -6.22 1.11 9.59
CA THR A 147 -5.20 0.06 9.67
C THR A 147 -3.81 0.56 9.25
N GLY A 148 -3.75 1.36 8.19
CA GLY A 148 -2.50 1.96 7.75
C GLY A 148 -1.94 3.01 8.71
N LEU A 149 -2.80 3.79 9.35
CA LEU A 149 -2.40 4.70 10.43
C LEU A 149 -1.83 3.92 11.62
N LEU A 150 -2.43 2.78 11.97
CA LEU A 150 -1.93 1.89 13.03
C LEU A 150 -0.56 1.30 12.69
N PHE A 151 -0.32 0.87 11.44
CA PHE A 151 1.03 0.44 11.07
C PHE A 151 2.03 1.58 11.10
N ALA A 152 1.64 2.78 10.68
CA ALA A 152 2.51 3.95 10.75
C ALA A 152 2.88 4.33 12.20
N THR A 153 1.93 4.21 13.15
CA THR A 153 2.25 4.40 14.59
C THR A 153 3.20 3.31 15.10
N MET A 154 2.96 2.04 14.75
CA MET A 154 3.81 0.93 15.19
C MET A 154 5.23 0.97 14.61
N LEU A 155 5.41 1.49 13.38
CA LEU A 155 6.70 1.50 12.68
C LEU A 155 7.50 2.79 12.93
N VAL A 156 6.84 3.95 12.80
CA VAL A 156 7.49 5.27 12.82
C VAL A 156 7.26 6.00 14.15
N GLY A 157 6.31 5.54 14.97
CA GLY A 157 5.92 6.17 16.24
C GLY A 157 4.88 7.27 16.07
N LYS A 158 4.84 7.94 14.91
CA LYS A 158 3.83 8.96 14.59
C LYS A 158 3.37 8.84 13.13
N PRO A 159 2.05 8.70 12.88
CA PRO A 159 1.51 8.72 11.53
C PRO A 159 1.51 10.15 10.98
N SER A 160 1.33 10.28 9.67
CA SER A 160 1.15 11.60 9.05
C SER A 160 -0.10 12.29 9.63
N TRP A 161 0.09 13.49 10.19
CA TRP A 161 -1.02 14.26 10.77
C TRP A 161 -2.09 14.60 9.73
N ILE A 162 -1.69 14.82 8.46
CA ILE A 162 -2.60 15.07 7.33
C ILE A 162 -3.53 13.86 7.12
N ALA A 163 -2.95 12.66 7.10
CA ALA A 163 -3.71 11.42 6.93
C ALA A 163 -4.67 11.18 8.11
N VAL A 164 -4.21 11.39 9.35
CA VAL A 164 -5.05 11.28 10.56
C VAL A 164 -6.23 12.24 10.50
N SER A 165 -5.98 13.53 10.24
CA SER A 165 -7.04 14.54 10.17
C SER A 165 -8.02 14.24 9.04
N GLY A 166 -7.54 13.83 7.87
CA GLY A 166 -8.39 13.45 6.76
C GLY A 166 -9.29 12.25 7.06
N TRP A 167 -8.76 11.23 7.74
CA TRP A 167 -9.55 10.10 8.20
C TRP A 167 -10.64 10.53 9.20
N ALA A 168 -10.29 11.33 10.21
CA ALA A 168 -11.22 11.79 11.23
C ALA A 168 -12.34 12.66 10.64
N ILE A 169 -11.99 13.63 9.80
CA ILE A 169 -12.97 14.51 9.12
C ILE A 169 -13.83 13.68 8.14
N GLY A 170 -13.23 12.74 7.41
CA GLY A 170 -13.96 11.85 6.52
C GLY A 170 -14.97 10.96 7.26
N LEU A 171 -14.63 10.47 8.46
CA LEU A 171 -15.54 9.70 9.30
C LEU A 171 -16.66 10.59 9.85
N ALA A 172 -16.34 11.80 10.30
CA ALA A 172 -17.33 12.78 10.74
C ALA A 172 -18.31 13.13 9.61
N ALA A 173 -17.83 13.28 8.38
CA ALA A 173 -18.69 13.51 7.21
C ALA A 173 -19.68 12.37 6.97
N LEU A 174 -19.28 11.09 7.14
CA LEU A 174 -20.21 9.96 7.06
C LEU A 174 -21.30 10.05 8.13
N VAL A 175 -20.93 10.37 9.36
CA VAL A 175 -21.83 10.47 10.50
C VAL A 175 -22.82 11.61 10.32
N VAL A 176 -22.34 12.82 9.98
CA VAL A 176 -23.19 14.00 9.73
C VAL A 176 -24.17 13.73 8.58
N GLY A 177 -23.72 13.04 7.53
CA GLY A 177 -24.57 12.63 6.41
C GLY A 177 -25.75 11.73 6.79
N ARG A 178 -25.74 11.11 7.98
CA ARG A 178 -26.90 10.35 8.50
C ARG A 178 -27.94 11.22 9.17
N PHE A 179 -27.56 12.37 9.71
CA PHE A 179 -28.48 13.29 10.36
C PHE A 179 -29.04 14.34 9.39
N TRP A 180 -28.25 14.75 8.39
CA TRP A 180 -28.61 15.85 7.48
C TRP A 180 -28.99 15.33 6.09
N ARG A 181 -30.30 15.22 5.81
CA ARG A 181 -30.86 14.68 4.56
C ARG A 181 -30.35 15.36 3.27
N ARG A 182 -29.90 16.62 3.33
CA ARG A 182 -29.36 17.36 2.17
C ARG A 182 -27.87 17.14 1.94
N PHE A 183 -27.13 16.65 2.94
CA PHE A 183 -25.68 16.47 2.86
C PHE A 183 -25.32 15.04 2.47
N ASN A 184 -24.53 14.88 1.40
CA ASN A 184 -24.11 13.56 0.95
C ASN A 184 -22.77 13.17 1.57
N GLY A 185 -22.82 12.68 2.82
CA GLY A 185 -21.64 12.32 3.61
C GLY A 185 -20.74 11.26 2.96
N THR A 186 -21.27 10.44 2.04
CA THR A 186 -20.46 9.41 1.35
C THR A 186 -19.51 10.04 0.33
N TRP A 187 -19.96 11.03 -0.43
CA TRP A 187 -19.10 11.81 -1.34
C TRP A 187 -18.02 12.56 -0.58
N ALA A 188 -18.43 13.29 0.46
CA ALA A 188 -17.51 14.08 1.27
C ALA A 188 -16.43 13.21 1.92
N SER A 189 -16.82 12.08 2.51
CA SER A 189 -15.86 11.15 3.11
C SER A 189 -14.86 10.58 2.11
N ALA A 190 -15.34 10.16 0.94
CA ALA A 190 -14.48 9.60 -0.10
C ALA A 190 -13.48 10.63 -0.64
N ALA A 191 -13.95 11.86 -0.90
CA ALA A 191 -13.10 12.94 -1.40
C ALA A 191 -12.06 13.39 -0.37
N ILE A 192 -12.47 13.59 0.89
CA ILE A 192 -11.57 14.02 1.98
C ILE A 192 -10.54 12.93 2.27
N GLY A 193 -10.97 11.67 2.37
CA GLY A 193 -10.09 10.53 2.61
C GLY A 193 -9.04 10.35 1.51
N LEU A 194 -9.45 10.41 0.24
CA LEU A 194 -8.53 10.33 -0.89
C LEU A 194 -7.54 11.50 -0.91
N THR A 195 -8.04 12.73 -0.78
CA THR A 195 -7.23 13.94 -0.82
C THR A 195 -6.18 13.93 0.28
N ALA A 196 -6.57 13.52 1.50
CA ALA A 196 -5.65 13.44 2.62
C ALA A 196 -4.54 12.41 2.42
N LEU A 197 -4.86 11.23 1.84
CA LEU A 197 -3.84 10.22 1.54
C LEU A 197 -2.87 10.68 0.45
N VAL A 198 -3.38 11.32 -0.61
CA VAL A 198 -2.54 11.89 -1.67
C VAL A 198 -1.66 13.00 -1.10
N ALA A 199 -2.23 13.94 -0.35
CA ALA A 199 -1.48 15.03 0.27
C ALA A 199 -0.41 14.50 1.25
N ALA A 200 -0.76 13.49 2.06
CA ALA A 200 0.19 12.85 2.97
C ALA A 200 1.37 12.19 2.23
N TYR A 201 1.14 11.67 1.01
CA TYR A 201 2.21 11.12 0.17
C TYR A 201 3.06 12.21 -0.49
N VAL A 202 2.43 13.26 -1.04
CA VAL A 202 3.11 14.37 -1.75
C VAL A 202 4.10 15.10 -0.85
N VAL A 203 3.76 15.29 0.44
CA VAL A 203 4.57 16.04 1.40
C VAL A 203 5.84 15.29 1.82
N VAL A 204 5.94 13.98 1.56
CA VAL A 204 7.17 13.20 1.79
C VAL A 204 8.23 13.63 0.77
N PRO A 205 9.51 13.81 1.17
CA PRO A 205 10.59 14.14 0.24
C PRO A 205 10.63 13.18 -0.97
N GLY A 206 10.60 13.75 -2.18
CA GLY A 206 10.56 12.98 -3.44
C GLY A 206 9.17 12.44 -3.82
N GLY A 207 8.16 12.53 -2.94
CA GLY A 207 6.81 12.01 -3.14
C GLY A 207 6.04 12.68 -4.28
N ALA A 208 6.17 14.00 -4.44
CA ALA A 208 5.56 14.70 -5.56
C ALA A 208 6.11 14.18 -6.91
N ALA A 209 7.43 14.11 -7.04
CA ALA A 209 8.09 13.66 -8.26
C ALA A 209 7.78 12.18 -8.58
N SER A 210 7.73 11.31 -7.56
CA SER A 210 7.35 9.91 -7.75
C SER A 210 5.88 9.74 -8.13
N LEU A 211 4.95 10.55 -7.59
CA LEU A 211 3.56 10.55 -8.04
C LEU A 211 3.44 10.95 -9.50
N PHE A 212 4.05 12.07 -9.90
CA PHE A 212 4.00 12.51 -11.30
C PHE A 212 4.60 11.46 -12.22
N ARG A 213 5.75 10.88 -11.86
CA ARG A 213 6.35 9.79 -12.62
C ARG A 213 5.41 8.58 -12.71
N ASN A 214 4.86 8.10 -11.61
CA ASN A 214 3.96 6.93 -11.61
C ASN A 214 2.66 7.18 -12.39
N VAL A 215 2.14 8.40 -12.34
CA VAL A 215 0.95 8.83 -13.11
C VAL A 215 1.25 8.88 -14.60
N LEU A 216 2.44 9.37 -14.99
CA LEU A 216 2.88 9.48 -16.37
C LEU A 216 3.36 8.13 -16.96
N GLU A 217 3.96 7.26 -16.15
CA GLU A 217 4.58 6.01 -16.61
C GLU A 217 3.57 4.87 -16.81
N THR A 218 2.40 4.83 -16.14
CA THR A 218 1.70 3.53 -16.01
C THR A 218 0.18 3.64 -16.01
N SER A 219 -0.45 3.15 -17.10
CA SER A 219 -1.68 2.32 -17.23
C SER A 219 -2.80 2.30 -16.17
N PHE A 220 -2.61 2.68 -14.91
CA PHE A 220 -3.62 2.71 -13.85
C PHE A 220 -4.70 3.77 -14.08
N LEU A 221 -4.31 4.99 -14.48
CA LEU A 221 -5.28 6.03 -14.86
C LEU A 221 -6.02 5.68 -16.15
N VAL A 222 -5.32 5.05 -17.11
CA VAL A 222 -5.94 4.52 -18.33
C VAL A 222 -6.93 3.40 -17.98
N ALA A 223 -6.61 2.51 -17.04
CA ALA A 223 -7.50 1.43 -16.63
C ALA A 223 -8.74 1.94 -15.88
N ILE A 224 -8.60 2.93 -14.99
CA ILE A 224 -9.74 3.58 -14.33
C ILE A 224 -10.59 4.31 -15.36
N ALA A 225 -9.98 5.13 -16.23
CA ALA A 225 -10.69 5.84 -17.28
C ALA A 225 -11.38 4.87 -18.24
N ALA A 226 -10.70 3.81 -18.67
CA ALA A 226 -11.26 2.77 -19.53
C ALA A 226 -12.40 2.02 -18.85
N THR A 227 -12.30 1.69 -17.57
CA THR A 227 -13.39 1.06 -16.81
C THR A 227 -14.60 1.98 -16.72
N VAL A 228 -14.38 3.27 -16.42
CA VAL A 228 -15.45 4.29 -16.41
C VAL A 228 -16.09 4.42 -17.80
N ILE A 229 -15.29 4.47 -18.86
CA ILE A 229 -15.76 4.55 -20.26
C ILE A 229 -16.54 3.29 -20.66
N VAL A 230 -16.05 2.10 -20.34
CA VAL A 230 -16.75 0.83 -20.65
C VAL A 230 -18.08 0.75 -19.92
N LEU A 231 -18.13 1.12 -18.64
CA LEU A 231 -19.38 1.19 -17.88
C LEU A 231 -20.33 2.26 -18.42
N TYR A 232 -19.79 3.35 -18.95
CA TYR A 232 -20.55 4.44 -19.57
C TYR A 232 -21.13 4.03 -20.93
N VAL A 233 -20.33 3.46 -21.83
CA VAL A 233 -20.69 3.07 -23.20
C VAL A 233 -21.53 1.78 -23.23
N GLY A 234 -21.18 0.78 -22.43
CA GLY A 234 -21.87 -0.52 -22.40
C GLY A 234 -23.34 -0.45 -21.97
N ARG A 235 -23.79 0.68 -21.41
CA ARG A 235 -25.19 0.93 -21.06
C ARG A 235 -25.96 1.67 -22.16
N GLY A 236 -25.31 2.53 -22.96
CA GLY A 236 -25.95 3.21 -24.10
C GLY A 236 -26.39 2.26 -25.21
N SER A 237 -25.68 1.13 -25.38
CA SER A 237 -26.01 0.08 -26.35
C SER A 237 -27.19 -0.80 -25.94
N ARG A 238 -27.51 -0.92 -24.64
CA ARG A 238 -28.66 -1.70 -24.16
C ARG A 238 -29.99 -0.97 -24.31
N THR A 239 -29.98 0.37 -24.31
CA THR A 239 -31.17 1.19 -24.54
C THR A 239 -31.58 1.30 -26.01
N ALA A 240 -30.70 0.95 -26.95
CA ALA A 240 -30.98 1.00 -28.38
C ALA A 240 -31.64 -0.28 -28.96
N LYS A 241 -31.80 -1.35 -28.16
CA LYS A 241 -32.40 -2.63 -28.57
C LYS A 241 -33.70 -2.92 -27.83
N GLN A 242 -34.71 -2.09 -28.02
CA GLN A 242 -36.09 -2.49 -27.78
C GLN A 242 -36.82 -2.31 -29.11
N PRO A 243 -36.99 -3.37 -29.93
CA PRO A 243 -37.74 -3.25 -31.17
C PRO A 243 -39.18 -2.89 -30.82
N ALA A 244 -39.73 -1.89 -31.51
CA ALA A 244 -41.11 -1.46 -31.36
C ALA A 244 -42.03 -2.68 -31.50
N MET A 245 -42.85 -2.91 -30.47
CA MET A 245 -43.87 -3.96 -30.49
C MET A 245 -44.88 -3.58 -31.59
N ALA A 246 -44.95 -4.41 -32.64
CA ALA A 246 -45.92 -4.21 -33.71
C ALA A 246 -47.34 -4.25 -33.12
N PRO A 247 -48.26 -3.36 -33.56
CA PRO A 247 -49.63 -3.36 -33.08
C PRO A 247 -50.31 -4.68 -33.47
N GLN A 248 -50.93 -5.36 -32.49
CA GLN A 248 -51.71 -6.55 -32.75
C GLN A 248 -53.01 -6.21 -33.50
N PRO A 249 -53.43 -7.03 -34.48
CA PRO A 249 -54.69 -6.83 -35.17
C PRO A 249 -55.86 -7.12 -34.22
N THR A 250 -56.75 -6.15 -34.10
CA THR A 250 -58.02 -6.27 -33.37
C THR A 250 -58.92 -7.30 -34.06
N LEU A 251 -59.25 -8.38 -33.36
CA LEU A 251 -60.28 -9.33 -33.78
C LEU A 251 -61.65 -8.66 -33.61
N GLU A 252 -62.31 -8.33 -34.72
CA GLU A 252 -63.72 -7.97 -34.72
C GLU A 252 -64.56 -9.20 -34.34
N SER A 253 -65.46 -9.03 -33.36
CA SER A 253 -66.45 -10.06 -33.02
C SER A 253 -67.64 -9.98 -33.99
N PRO A 254 -68.14 -11.10 -34.53
CA PRO A 254 -69.38 -11.07 -35.31
C PRO A 254 -70.58 -10.97 -34.35
N VAL A 255 -71.38 -9.91 -34.50
CA VAL A 255 -72.72 -9.81 -33.94
C VAL A 255 -73.71 -10.12 -35.06
N ALA A 256 -74.48 -11.19 -34.85
CA ALA A 256 -75.74 -11.61 -35.49
C ALA A 256 -75.81 -11.61 -37.03
#